data_AF-G7K7Y2-F1
#
_entry.id   AF-G7K7Y2-F1
#
_cell.length_a   1.000
_cell.length_b   1.000
_cell.length_c   1.000
_cell.angle_alpha   90.00
_cell.angle_beta   90.00
_cell.angle_gamma   90.00
#
_symmetry.space_group_name_H-M   'P 1'
#
loop_
_entity.id
_entity.type
_entity.pdbx_description
1 polymer ?
#
loop_
_entity_poly.entity_id
_entity_poly.type
_entity_poly.pdbx_seq_one_letter_code
_entity_poly.pdbx_strand_id
1 'polypeptide(L)'
;MEEGFCAVVNVRQQHVSELRTLFHLEQVSVSNHLGILEKIRRIKYNIDEGLSFCFNSISDAAKVVNLITGILPALVQWNKIDPYLFSVEIVPICCGDLIILPSNIAASLGPNIGPIVICTRVARTFTLLDPFTLTRCFLKADRYWDAPFTPSFSRHQLVEYVVLGIEKLDEEEEEEEVEENKQKNKIFGYADAAAAKKYRLANAIVARVKDIGNNNHTTFQIRTHLSRILKPGDHALGYDLPEGDPILITKISFAKEENGRVIPVQDKWESDYQLFLKDLQQDPKLLFDRNPTNCHPSGPPIRSPFRRPFYPLEDLLDG
;
A
#
# COMPACT_ATOMS: atom_id res chain seq x y z
N MET A 1 6.23 22.83 28.54
CA MET A 1 5.24 22.06 29.31
C MET A 1 3.89 22.30 28.66
N GLU A 2 3.24 21.24 28.16
CA GLU A 2 1.93 21.36 27.51
C GLU A 2 0.85 21.58 28.57
N GLU A 3 0.45 22.82 28.81
CA GLU A 3 -0.58 23.14 29.80
C GLU A 3 -1.95 22.59 29.35
N GLY A 4 -2.55 21.72 30.17
CA GLY A 4 -4.00 21.45 30.18
C GLY A 4 -4.51 20.11 29.63
N PHE A 5 -3.65 19.21 29.13
CA PHE A 5 -4.08 17.89 28.63
C PHE A 5 -3.71 16.78 29.63
N CYS A 6 -4.55 15.75 29.73
CA CYS A 6 -4.27 14.60 30.62
C CYS A 6 -3.51 13.48 29.91
N ALA A 7 -3.58 13.41 28.58
CA ALA A 7 -2.85 12.43 27.79
C ALA A 7 -2.51 12.94 26.39
N VAL A 8 -1.38 12.49 25.86
CA VAL A 8 -0.91 12.77 24.50
C VAL A 8 -0.52 11.46 23.82
N VAL A 9 -1.00 11.25 22.59
CA VAL A 9 -0.62 10.12 21.74
C VAL A 9 0.23 10.65 20.59
N ASN A 10 1.51 10.33 20.58
CA ASN A 10 2.44 10.66 19.50
C ASN A 10 2.55 9.48 18.55
N VAL A 11 2.22 9.69 17.29
CA VAL A 11 2.30 8.69 16.23
C VAL A 11 3.42 9.06 15.27
N ARG A 12 4.35 8.15 15.08
CA ARG A 12 5.53 8.34 14.23
C ARG A 12 5.69 7.19 13.26
N GLN A 13 6.23 7.50 12.09
CA GLN A 13 6.73 6.53 11.13
C GLN A 13 8.09 7.05 10.66
N GLN A 14 9.17 6.62 11.33
CA GLN A 14 10.51 7.15 11.09
C GLN A 14 11.05 6.70 9.73
N HIS A 15 12.03 7.41 9.17
CA HIS A 15 12.77 6.99 7.97
C HIS A 15 11.93 6.76 6.70
N VAL A 16 10.68 7.22 6.67
CA VAL A 16 9.84 7.22 5.48
C VAL A 16 9.71 8.66 5.00
N SER A 17 9.96 8.91 3.72
CA SER A 17 9.81 10.23 3.10
C SER A 17 8.36 10.74 3.13
N GLU A 18 7.40 9.84 3.38
CA GLU A 18 5.97 10.09 3.36
C GLU A 18 5.23 9.19 4.36
N LEU A 19 4.37 9.77 5.20
CA LEU A 19 3.40 9.11 6.09
C LEU A 19 2.27 8.34 5.34
N ARG A 20 2.60 7.55 4.31
CA ARG A 20 1.62 6.88 3.43
C ARG A 20 0.79 5.84 4.17
N THR A 21 1.43 5.13 5.10
CA THR A 21 0.76 4.14 5.95
C THR A 21 -0.21 4.84 6.91
N LEU A 22 0.12 6.04 7.37
CA LEU A 22 -0.76 6.89 8.18
C LEU A 22 -1.92 7.47 7.35
N PHE A 23 -1.70 7.88 6.10
CA PHE A 23 -2.78 8.33 5.21
C PHE A 23 -3.82 7.22 4.96
N HIS A 24 -3.38 5.96 4.88
CA HIS A 24 -4.31 4.84 4.84
C HIS A 24 -5.18 4.73 6.10
N LEU A 25 -4.68 5.20 7.26
CA LEU A 25 -5.51 5.30 8.48
C LEU A 25 -6.64 6.30 8.34
N GLU A 26 -6.46 7.42 7.65
CA GLU A 26 -7.51 8.41 7.49
C GLU A 26 -8.71 7.78 6.76
N GLN A 27 -8.47 7.15 5.62
CA GLN A 27 -9.54 6.54 4.82
C GLN A 27 -10.28 5.41 5.57
N VAL A 28 -9.55 4.63 6.37
CA VAL A 28 -10.12 3.51 7.15
C VAL A 28 -10.77 3.98 8.47
N SER A 29 -10.18 4.95 9.16
CA SER A 29 -10.66 5.46 10.45
C SER A 29 -11.87 6.38 10.30
N VAL A 30 -11.93 7.20 9.24
CA VAL A 30 -13.09 8.06 8.93
C VAL A 30 -14.34 7.21 8.64
N SER A 31 -14.16 6.04 8.00
CA SER A 31 -15.29 5.19 7.61
C SER A 31 -15.92 4.42 8.79
N ASN A 32 -15.15 4.11 9.85
CA ASN A 32 -15.59 3.18 10.90
C ASN A 32 -15.57 3.74 12.34
N HIS A 33 -14.92 4.89 12.60
CA HIS A 33 -14.59 5.31 13.98
C HIS A 33 -14.80 6.81 14.28
N LEU A 34 -15.76 7.48 13.63
CA LEU A 34 -16.12 8.90 13.84
C LEU A 34 -16.25 9.31 15.33
N GLY A 35 -16.85 8.48 16.18
CA GLY A 35 -17.06 8.82 17.61
C GLY A 35 -15.79 8.87 18.48
N ILE A 36 -14.65 8.37 17.98
CA ILE A 36 -13.35 8.47 18.68
C ILE A 36 -12.66 9.80 18.32
N LEU A 37 -12.90 10.31 17.11
CA LEU A 37 -12.30 11.53 16.58
C LEU A 37 -12.86 12.79 17.27
N GLU A 38 -14.15 12.80 17.64
CA GLU A 38 -14.78 13.89 18.39
C GLU A 38 -14.14 14.15 19.77
N LYS A 39 -13.46 13.16 20.34
CA LYS A 39 -12.83 13.26 21.66
C LYS A 39 -11.43 13.85 21.61
N ILE A 40 -10.85 13.97 20.42
CA ILE A 40 -9.55 14.59 20.20
C ILE A 40 -9.71 16.09 20.38
N ARG A 41 -8.96 16.67 21.33
CA ARG A 41 -9.04 18.11 21.61
C ARG A 41 -8.18 18.92 20.67
N ARG A 42 -7.00 18.40 20.38
CA ARG A 42 -6.00 19.05 19.55
C ARG A 42 -5.20 18.00 18.79
N ILE A 43 -4.94 18.32 17.54
CA ILE A 43 -4.03 17.56 16.68
C ILE A 43 -2.89 18.50 16.37
N LYS A 44 -1.66 18.02 16.55
CA LYS A 44 -0.45 18.72 16.13
C LYS A 44 0.25 17.85 15.11
N TYR A 45 0.75 18.48 14.06
CA TYR A 45 1.58 17.83 13.07
C TYR A 45 2.90 18.57 12.96
N ASN A 46 4.00 17.82 13.05
CA ASN A 46 5.35 18.31 12.80
C ASN A 46 6.07 17.25 11.97
N ILE A 47 6.79 17.67 10.93
CA ILE A 47 7.47 16.76 10.01
C ILE A 47 8.53 15.91 10.74
N ASP A 48 9.18 16.48 11.76
CA ASP A 48 10.24 15.82 12.54
C ASP A 48 9.68 14.97 13.69
N GLU A 49 8.55 15.38 14.26
CA GLU A 49 8.00 14.77 15.49
C GLU A 49 6.78 13.86 15.24
N GLY A 50 6.24 13.86 14.02
CA GLY A 50 5.07 13.09 13.61
C GLY A 50 3.74 13.76 13.96
N LEU A 51 2.71 12.94 14.18
CA LEU A 51 1.34 13.38 14.45
C LEU A 51 1.01 13.14 15.93
N SER A 52 0.65 14.21 16.65
CA SER A 52 0.29 14.15 18.07
C SER A 52 -1.19 14.45 18.28
N PHE A 53 -1.86 13.59 19.05
CA PHE A 53 -3.25 13.74 19.46
C PHE A 53 -3.34 14.02 20.96
N CYS A 54 -3.94 15.14 21.36
CA CYS A 54 -4.11 15.54 22.75
C CYS A 54 -5.52 15.22 23.27
N PHE A 55 -5.62 14.69 24.49
CA PHE A 55 -6.86 14.25 25.13
C PHE A 55 -6.99 14.76 26.57
N ASN A 56 -8.24 14.91 27.03
CA ASN A 56 -8.56 15.20 28.44
C ASN A 56 -8.77 13.91 29.27
N SER A 57 -8.65 12.73 28.65
CA SER A 57 -8.95 11.44 29.25
C SER A 57 -7.94 10.40 28.76
N ILE A 58 -7.24 9.76 29.69
CA ILE A 58 -6.30 8.67 29.41
C ILE A 58 -7.03 7.49 28.75
N SER A 59 -8.27 7.22 29.17
CA SER A 59 -9.09 6.14 28.59
C SER A 59 -9.39 6.37 27.11
N ASP A 60 -9.65 7.62 26.71
CA ASP A 60 -9.93 7.93 25.31
C ASP A 60 -8.65 7.93 24.47
N ALA A 61 -7.53 8.38 25.02
CA ALA A 61 -6.21 8.22 24.39
C ALA A 61 -5.89 6.73 24.13
N ALA A 62 -6.11 5.85 25.12
CA ALA A 62 -5.88 4.42 24.98
C ALA A 62 -6.75 3.76 23.89
N LYS A 63 -7.99 4.25 23.66
CA LYS A 63 -8.84 3.76 22.56
C LYS A 63 -8.24 4.09 21.20
N VAL A 64 -7.64 5.27 21.04
CA VAL A 64 -6.94 5.64 19.79
C VAL A 64 -5.72 4.76 19.56
N VAL A 65 -4.93 4.50 20.61
CA VAL A 65 -3.79 3.58 20.52
C VAL A 65 -4.23 2.17 20.11
N ASN A 66 -5.31 1.67 20.68
CA ASN A 66 -5.88 0.36 20.31
C ASN A 66 -6.43 0.34 18.89
N LEU A 67 -7.01 1.45 18.42
CA LEU A 67 -7.46 1.59 17.03
C LEU A 67 -6.27 1.48 16.08
N ILE A 68 -5.20 2.26 16.31
CA ILE A 68 -4.01 2.30 15.45
C ILE A 68 -3.34 0.92 15.40
N THR A 69 -3.09 0.30 16.56
CA THR A 69 -2.50 -1.06 16.61
C THR A 69 -3.45 -2.14 16.08
N GLY A 70 -4.75 -1.88 16.05
CA GLY A 70 -5.75 -2.75 15.46
C GLY A 70 -5.65 -2.82 13.93
N ILE A 71 -5.14 -1.78 13.27
CA ILE A 71 -5.13 -1.63 11.82
C ILE A 71 -3.72 -1.53 11.21
N LEU A 72 -2.70 -1.16 12.00
CA LEU A 72 -1.30 -1.03 11.56
C LEU A 72 -0.32 -1.82 12.42
N PRO A 73 0.86 -2.14 11.88
CA PRO A 73 1.93 -2.75 12.65
C PRO A 73 2.69 -1.63 13.37
N ALA A 74 2.44 -1.48 14.66
CA ALA A 74 3.09 -0.45 15.47
C ALA A 74 3.58 -1.00 16.81
N LEU A 75 4.71 -0.48 17.28
CA LEU A 75 5.20 -0.63 18.64
C LEU A 75 4.61 0.48 19.51
N VAL A 76 4.15 0.14 20.71
CA VAL A 76 3.60 1.10 21.65
C VAL A 76 4.46 1.14 22.90
N GLN A 77 4.89 2.34 23.27
CA GLN A 77 5.53 2.64 24.53
C GLN A 77 4.71 3.70 25.26
N TRP A 78 4.76 3.72 26.58
CA TRP A 78 4.06 4.76 27.34
C TRP A 78 4.83 5.19 28.57
N ASN A 79 4.58 6.43 28.97
CA ASN A 79 5.13 7.02 30.18
C ASN A 79 3.99 7.67 31.00
N LYS A 80 3.99 7.43 32.31
CA LYS A 80 2.96 7.91 33.23
C LYS A 80 3.22 9.34 33.76
N ILE A 81 4.25 10.02 33.27
CA ILE A 81 4.52 11.43 33.60
C ILE A 81 3.36 12.27 33.07
N ASP A 82 2.89 13.25 33.85
CA ASP A 82 1.83 14.18 33.43
C ASP A 82 2.38 15.21 32.43
N PRO A 83 1.80 15.35 31.21
CA PRO A 83 0.67 14.60 30.65
C PRO A 83 1.03 13.18 30.21
N TYR A 84 0.13 12.21 30.45
CA TYR A 84 0.37 10.80 30.16
C TYR A 84 0.73 10.60 28.68
N LEU A 85 1.91 10.05 28.40
CA LEU A 85 2.45 9.99 27.05
C LEU A 85 2.33 8.58 26.48
N PHE A 86 1.68 8.45 25.33
CA PHE A 86 1.74 7.25 24.49
C PHE A 86 2.61 7.55 23.26
N SER A 87 3.66 6.77 23.05
CA SER A 87 4.47 6.78 21.84
C SER A 87 4.09 5.57 20.99
N VAL A 88 3.54 5.81 19.81
CA VAL A 88 3.13 4.80 18.83
C VAL A 88 4.05 4.90 17.63
N GLU A 89 4.92 3.91 17.47
CA GLU A 89 5.91 3.85 16.41
C GLU A 89 5.50 2.81 15.36
N ILE A 90 5.04 3.29 14.21
CA ILE A 90 4.64 2.47 13.07
C ILE A 90 5.90 1.91 12.39
N VAL A 91 5.86 0.64 11.99
CA VAL A 91 6.94 0.03 11.21
C VAL A 91 7.25 0.89 9.96
N PRO A 92 8.51 1.26 9.73
CA PRO A 92 8.92 2.18 8.67
C PRO A 92 9.05 1.49 7.30
N ILE A 93 8.08 0.63 6.96
CA ILE A 93 8.01 -0.10 5.69
C ILE A 93 6.65 0.22 5.05
N CYS A 94 6.66 0.63 3.78
CA CYS A 94 5.48 0.96 3.01
C CYS A 94 5.21 -0.04 1.89
N CYS A 95 3.95 -0.10 1.47
CA CYS A 95 3.57 -0.90 0.31
C CYS A 95 4.27 -0.39 -0.97
N GLY A 96 4.89 -1.30 -1.70
CA GLY A 96 5.69 -1.03 -2.90
C GLY A 96 7.17 -0.74 -2.64
N ASP A 97 7.63 -0.79 -1.39
CA ASP A 97 9.04 -0.68 -1.08
C ASP A 97 9.79 -1.96 -1.48
N LEU A 98 10.99 -1.78 -2.04
CA LEU A 98 11.93 -2.86 -2.34
C LEU A 98 13.01 -2.88 -1.27
N ILE A 99 13.20 -4.04 -0.64
CA ILE A 99 14.08 -4.22 0.51
C ILE A 99 15.12 -5.28 0.14
N ILE A 100 16.39 -4.93 0.33
CA ILE A 100 17.50 -5.88 0.31
C ILE A 100 17.82 -6.25 1.75
N LEU A 101 17.39 -7.44 2.15
CA LEU A 101 17.56 -7.98 3.49
C LEU A 101 19.01 -8.42 3.73
N PRO A 102 19.56 -8.12 4.92
CA PRO A 102 20.74 -8.78 5.44
C PRO A 102 20.54 -10.31 5.49
N SER A 103 21.61 -11.07 5.24
CA SER A 103 21.56 -12.54 5.14
C SER A 103 21.04 -13.22 6.41
N ASN A 104 21.38 -12.70 7.59
CA ASN A 104 20.88 -13.19 8.88
C ASN A 104 19.37 -12.98 9.03
N ILE A 105 18.84 -11.86 8.55
CA ILE A 105 17.42 -11.56 8.61
C ILE A 105 16.69 -12.46 7.61
N ALA A 106 17.14 -12.52 6.35
CA ALA A 106 16.53 -13.37 5.32
C ALA A 106 16.42 -14.83 5.78
N ALA A 107 17.49 -15.39 6.35
CA ALA A 107 17.48 -16.76 6.88
C ALA A 107 16.47 -16.97 8.03
N SER A 108 16.17 -15.94 8.81
CA SER A 108 15.20 -16.01 9.91
C SER A 108 13.74 -15.92 9.46
N LEU A 109 13.48 -15.37 8.27
CA LEU A 109 12.12 -15.11 7.76
C LEU A 109 11.44 -16.35 7.19
N GLY A 110 12.22 -17.40 6.87
CA GLY A 110 11.71 -18.70 6.45
C GLY A 110 12.57 -19.37 5.38
N PRO A 111 12.27 -20.63 5.04
CA PRO A 111 12.90 -21.29 3.91
C PRO A 111 12.48 -20.62 2.59
N ASN A 112 13.39 -20.57 1.61
CA ASN A 112 13.17 -20.08 0.24
C ASN A 112 12.83 -18.58 0.08
N ILE A 113 13.01 -17.76 1.12
CA ILE A 113 12.97 -16.30 0.96
C ILE A 113 14.37 -15.77 0.64
N GLY A 114 14.52 -15.17 -0.54
CA GLY A 114 15.75 -14.55 -0.96
C GLY A 114 16.05 -13.23 -0.21
N PRO A 115 17.24 -12.65 -0.45
CA PRO A 115 17.61 -11.37 0.13
C PRO A 115 16.80 -10.20 -0.46
N ILE A 116 16.20 -10.36 -1.64
CA ILE A 116 15.43 -9.28 -2.29
C ILE A 116 13.94 -9.55 -2.09
N VAL A 117 13.24 -8.61 -1.44
CA VAL A 117 11.81 -8.74 -1.16
C VAL A 117 11.07 -7.42 -1.39
N ILE A 118 9.80 -7.52 -1.75
CA ILE A 118 8.89 -6.40 -1.96
C ILE A 118 7.85 -6.40 -0.85
N CYS A 119 7.62 -5.23 -0.22
CA CYS A 119 6.47 -5.09 0.66
C CYS A 119 5.19 -4.94 -0.17
N THR A 120 4.30 -5.93 -0.13
CA THR A 120 3.09 -5.95 -0.96
C THR A 120 1.83 -5.52 -0.25
N ARG A 121 1.86 -5.47 1.09
CA ARG A 121 0.74 -5.08 1.93
C ARG A 121 1.22 -4.61 3.28
N VAL A 122 0.61 -3.55 3.80
CA VAL A 122 0.79 -3.08 5.18
C VAL A 122 -0.59 -2.94 5.82
N ALA A 123 -0.85 -3.73 6.86
CA ALA A 123 -2.04 -3.69 7.72
C ALA A 123 -1.57 -4.01 9.15
N ARG A 124 -2.39 -4.66 9.99
CA ARG A 124 -1.93 -5.15 11.32
C ARG A 124 -0.63 -5.99 11.24
N THR A 125 -0.47 -6.71 10.14
CA THR A 125 0.79 -7.32 9.71
C THR A 125 1.18 -6.73 8.36
N PHE A 126 2.46 -6.75 8.05
CA PHE A 126 2.95 -6.44 6.72
C PHE A 126 3.45 -7.70 6.02
N THR A 127 3.30 -7.74 4.70
CA THR A 127 3.61 -8.91 3.87
C THR A 127 4.78 -8.58 2.96
N LEU A 128 5.85 -9.37 3.09
CA LEU A 128 6.99 -9.38 2.18
C LEU A 128 6.79 -10.48 1.14
N LEU A 129 7.12 -10.19 -0.11
CA LEU A 129 7.08 -11.13 -1.23
C LEU A 129 8.47 -11.19 -1.86
N ASP A 130 9.01 -12.38 -2.01
CA ASP A 130 10.15 -12.62 -2.90
C ASP A 130 9.65 -12.64 -4.36
N PRO A 131 10.09 -11.73 -5.23
CA PRO A 131 9.59 -11.62 -6.59
C PRO A 131 10.05 -12.77 -7.52
N PHE A 132 11.04 -13.56 -7.11
CA PHE A 132 11.61 -14.65 -7.93
C PHE A 132 11.08 -16.02 -7.53
N THR A 133 10.70 -16.20 -6.28
CA THR A 133 10.16 -17.48 -5.75
C THR A 133 8.66 -17.41 -5.44
N LEU A 134 8.08 -16.21 -5.42
CA LEU A 134 6.74 -15.91 -4.90
C LEU A 134 6.52 -16.29 -3.44
N THR A 135 7.58 -16.64 -2.71
CA THR A 135 7.53 -16.94 -1.28
C THR A 135 7.11 -15.68 -0.52
N ARG A 136 6.19 -15.85 0.43
CA ARG A 136 5.67 -14.75 1.25
C ARG A 136 6.05 -14.93 2.70
N CYS A 137 6.34 -13.82 3.35
CA CYS A 137 6.52 -13.77 4.79
C CYS A 137 5.58 -12.72 5.38
N PHE A 138 4.87 -13.08 6.45
CA PHE A 138 3.99 -12.19 7.18
C PHE A 138 4.67 -11.78 8.48
N LEU A 139 4.90 -10.48 8.64
CA LEU A 139 5.59 -9.92 9.79
C LEU A 139 4.68 -9.04 10.63
N LYS A 140 4.82 -9.20 11.94
CA LYS A 140 4.22 -8.34 12.96
C LYS A 140 5.25 -7.31 13.42
N ALA A 141 4.78 -6.26 14.08
CA ALA A 141 5.64 -5.20 14.58
C ALA A 141 6.71 -5.71 15.56
N ASP A 142 6.34 -6.57 16.52
CA ASP A 142 7.26 -7.16 17.50
C ASP A 142 8.47 -7.82 16.82
N ARG A 143 8.20 -8.67 15.81
CA ARG A 143 9.25 -9.37 15.06
C ARG A 143 10.13 -8.44 14.23
N TYR A 144 9.56 -7.34 13.73
CA TYR A 144 10.36 -6.33 13.03
C TYR A 144 11.32 -5.63 13.99
N TRP A 145 10.86 -5.23 15.17
CA TRP A 145 11.67 -4.48 16.13
C TRP A 145 12.75 -5.31 16.83
N ASP A 146 12.66 -6.65 16.79
CA ASP A 146 13.75 -7.55 17.22
C ASP A 146 15.00 -7.42 16.32
N ALA A 147 14.80 -7.17 15.02
CA ALA A 147 15.87 -7.04 14.02
C ALA A 147 15.43 -6.08 12.89
N PRO A 148 15.43 -4.75 13.14
CA PRO A 148 14.89 -3.78 12.20
C PRO A 148 15.75 -3.66 10.94
N PHE A 149 15.09 -3.41 9.82
CA PHE A 149 15.71 -3.18 8.51
C PHE A 149 15.02 -2.02 7.79
N THR A 150 15.72 -1.39 6.85
CA THR A 150 15.25 -0.23 6.08
C THR A 150 14.98 -0.59 4.62
N PRO A 151 14.02 0.08 3.96
CA PRO A 151 13.83 -0.10 2.52
C PRO A 151 15.08 0.38 1.76
N SER A 152 15.47 -0.36 0.73
CA SER A 152 16.59 0.01 -0.14
C SER A 152 16.13 0.95 -1.26
N PHE A 153 14.90 0.73 -1.74
CA PHE A 153 14.25 1.62 -2.68
C PHE A 153 12.84 1.93 -2.22
N SER A 154 12.49 3.21 -2.33
CA SER A 154 11.17 3.74 -2.03
C SER A 154 10.56 4.36 -3.27
N ARG A 155 9.24 4.58 -3.23
CA ARG A 155 8.43 4.96 -4.40
C ARG A 155 8.98 6.07 -5.31
N HIS A 156 9.74 7.03 -4.76
CA HIS A 156 10.27 8.17 -5.52
C HIS A 156 11.29 7.75 -6.57
N GLN A 157 11.87 6.57 -6.42
CA GLN A 157 12.83 5.99 -7.35
C GLN A 157 12.16 5.09 -8.39
N LEU A 158 10.82 4.99 -8.40
CA LEU A 158 10.10 4.21 -9.40
C LEU A 158 10.29 4.82 -10.79
N VAL A 159 10.62 3.96 -11.74
CA VAL A 159 10.76 4.27 -13.16
C VAL A 159 9.63 3.58 -13.92
N GLU A 160 9.14 4.25 -14.95
CA GLU A 160 8.12 3.71 -15.84
C GLU A 160 8.72 2.83 -16.94
N TYR A 161 8.15 1.64 -17.10
CA TYR A 161 8.50 0.66 -18.12
C TYR A 161 7.27 0.34 -18.97
N VAL A 162 7.49 0.14 -20.27
CA VAL A 162 6.52 -0.50 -21.15
C VAL A 162 6.83 -1.99 -21.24
N VAL A 163 5.80 -2.81 -21.24
CA VAL A 163 5.92 -4.26 -21.46
C VAL A 163 5.87 -4.54 -22.95
N LEU A 164 6.92 -5.12 -23.50
CA LEU A 164 7.03 -5.49 -24.91
C LEU A 164 6.60 -6.94 -25.17
N GLY A 165 6.82 -7.83 -24.20
CA GLY A 165 6.46 -9.25 -24.31
C GLY A 165 6.41 -9.93 -22.95
N ILE A 166 5.62 -10.99 -22.82
CA ILE A 166 5.55 -11.84 -21.63
C ILE A 166 5.54 -13.30 -22.10
N GLU A 167 6.39 -14.11 -21.48
CA GLU A 167 6.50 -15.55 -21.69
C GLU A 167 6.23 -16.23 -20.33
N LYS A 168 5.09 -16.91 -20.23
CA LYS A 168 4.70 -17.62 -19.01
C LYS A 168 5.53 -18.90 -18.90
N LEU A 169 6.00 -19.23 -17.70
CA LEU A 169 6.88 -20.38 -17.48
C LEU A 169 6.12 -21.72 -17.46
N ASP A 170 4.83 -21.70 -17.11
CA ASP A 170 3.99 -22.90 -16.99
C ASP A 170 2.65 -22.63 -17.68
N GLU A 171 2.49 -23.02 -18.96
CA GLU A 171 1.19 -22.88 -19.66
C GLU A 171 0.25 -24.05 -19.34
N GLU A 172 0.80 -25.21 -18.96
CA GLU A 172 0.07 -26.47 -18.79
C GLU A 172 -0.69 -26.58 -17.44
N GLU A 173 -0.29 -25.83 -16.42
CA GLU A 173 -0.89 -25.90 -15.06
C GLU A 173 -2.17 -25.03 -14.89
N GLU A 174 -2.54 -24.20 -15.87
CA GLU A 174 -3.72 -23.30 -15.77
C GLU A 174 -5.06 -24.06 -15.76
N GLU A 175 -5.15 -25.24 -16.38
CA GLU A 175 -6.40 -26.01 -16.46
C GLU A 175 -6.68 -26.83 -15.19
N GLU A 176 -5.64 -27.33 -14.51
CA GLU A 176 -5.79 -28.16 -13.31
C GLU A 176 -6.01 -27.32 -12.03
N GLU A 177 -5.40 -26.14 -11.93
CA GLU A 177 -5.54 -25.25 -10.77
C GLU A 177 -6.96 -24.68 -10.60
N VAL A 178 -7.73 -24.50 -11.68
CA VAL A 178 -9.09 -23.93 -11.62
C VAL A 178 -10.05 -24.85 -10.87
N GLU A 179 -9.84 -26.17 -10.95
CA GLU A 179 -10.76 -27.16 -10.37
C GLU A 179 -10.42 -27.45 -8.90
N GLU A 180 -9.14 -27.48 -8.51
CA GLU A 180 -8.73 -27.65 -7.11
C GLU A 180 -8.95 -26.39 -6.24
N ASN A 181 -8.79 -25.19 -6.81
CA ASN A 181 -8.91 -23.94 -6.04
C ASN A 181 -10.35 -23.61 -5.59
N LYS A 182 -11.37 -24.22 -6.22
CA LYS A 182 -12.76 -24.19 -5.71
C LYS A 182 -12.88 -24.88 -4.34
N GLN A 183 -12.09 -25.93 -4.09
CA GLN A 183 -12.17 -26.75 -2.88
C GLN A 183 -11.29 -26.20 -1.73
N LYS A 184 -10.11 -25.63 -2.04
CA LYS A 184 -9.12 -25.14 -1.05
C LYS A 184 -9.45 -23.76 -0.43
N ASN A 185 -10.30 -22.95 -1.07
CA ASN A 185 -10.75 -21.64 -0.58
C ASN A 185 -11.56 -21.67 0.73
N LYS A 186 -11.78 -22.85 1.33
CA LYS A 186 -12.47 -23.01 2.62
C LYS A 186 -11.54 -22.96 3.84
N ILE A 187 -10.21 -23.06 3.65
CA ILE A 187 -9.23 -23.26 4.74
C ILE A 187 -8.20 -22.12 4.84
N PHE A 188 -7.78 -21.52 3.72
CA PHE A 188 -6.83 -20.40 3.72
C PHE A 188 -7.56 -19.05 3.83
N GLY A 189 -7.07 -18.18 4.71
CA GLY A 189 -7.66 -16.85 4.92
C GLY A 189 -7.73 -16.03 3.63
N TYR A 190 -8.77 -15.21 3.50
CA TYR A 190 -9.15 -14.44 2.30
C TYR A 190 -7.99 -13.67 1.62
N ALA A 191 -6.98 -13.24 2.39
CA ALA A 191 -5.83 -12.49 1.89
C ALA A 191 -4.83 -13.34 1.08
N ASP A 192 -4.66 -14.62 1.42
CA ASP A 192 -3.66 -15.48 0.78
C ASP A 192 -4.13 -15.98 -0.59
N ALA A 193 -5.43 -16.28 -0.69
CA ALA A 193 -6.12 -16.60 -1.94
C ALA A 193 -6.14 -15.42 -2.93
N ALA A 194 -6.39 -14.21 -2.44
CA ALA A 194 -6.38 -13.00 -3.27
C ALA A 194 -4.97 -12.69 -3.83
N ALA A 195 -3.93 -12.89 -3.04
CA ALA A 195 -2.55 -12.69 -3.49
C ALA A 195 -2.06 -13.84 -4.40
N ALA A 196 -2.47 -15.10 -4.16
CA ALA A 196 -2.22 -16.23 -5.08
C ALA A 196 -2.84 -15.98 -6.46
N LYS A 197 -4.01 -15.32 -6.50
CA LYS A 197 -4.63 -14.89 -7.75
C LYS A 197 -3.91 -13.72 -8.43
N LYS A 198 -3.14 -12.90 -7.69
CA LYS A 198 -2.50 -11.68 -8.20
C LYS A 198 -1.14 -11.94 -8.84
N TYR A 199 -0.35 -12.87 -8.30
CA TYR A 199 1.06 -13.03 -8.68
C TYR A 199 1.33 -14.38 -9.37
N ARG A 200 2.16 -14.36 -10.41
CA ARG A 200 2.66 -15.54 -11.11
C ARG A 200 4.00 -15.19 -11.77
N LEU A 201 4.92 -16.16 -11.78
CA LEU A 201 6.23 -15.99 -12.41
C LEU A 201 6.11 -16.06 -13.93
N ALA A 202 6.83 -15.20 -14.61
CA ALA A 202 7.04 -15.23 -16.06
C ALA A 202 8.34 -14.52 -16.40
N ASN A 203 8.82 -14.75 -17.62
CA ASN A 203 9.80 -13.87 -18.23
C ASN A 203 9.05 -12.71 -18.91
N ALA A 204 9.61 -11.51 -18.85
CA ALA A 204 9.07 -10.35 -19.54
C ALA A 204 10.18 -9.59 -20.25
N ILE A 205 9.84 -9.06 -21.42
CA ILE A 205 10.68 -8.12 -22.16
C ILE A 205 10.11 -6.74 -21.89
N VAL A 206 10.91 -5.84 -21.34
CA VAL A 206 10.50 -4.49 -21.00
C VAL A 206 11.48 -3.45 -21.51
N ALA A 207 11.01 -2.22 -21.69
CA ALA A 207 11.87 -1.08 -21.98
C ALA A 207 11.46 0.10 -21.09
N ARG A 208 12.42 0.92 -20.68
CA ARG A 208 12.11 2.16 -19.95
C ARG A 208 11.43 3.12 -20.90
N VAL A 209 10.32 3.72 -20.48
CA VAL A 209 9.55 4.64 -21.33
C VAL A 209 10.40 5.84 -21.79
N LYS A 210 11.27 6.33 -20.91
CA LYS A 210 12.22 7.43 -21.20
C LYS A 210 13.26 7.09 -22.28
N ASP A 211 13.52 5.81 -22.55
CA ASP A 211 14.53 5.37 -23.52
C ASP A 211 13.90 5.09 -24.90
N ILE A 212 12.56 5.03 -24.99
CA ILE A 212 11.84 4.79 -26.24
C ILE A 212 11.94 6.02 -27.14
N GLY A 213 12.36 5.82 -28.39
CA GLY A 213 12.49 6.88 -29.39
C GLY A 213 13.84 7.62 -29.38
N ASN A 214 14.69 7.35 -28.39
CA ASN A 214 16.10 7.71 -28.43
C ASN A 214 16.90 6.61 -29.14
N ASN A 215 18.11 6.93 -29.61
CA ASN A 215 19.01 5.97 -30.28
C ASN A 215 19.45 4.79 -29.38
N ASN A 216 19.08 4.80 -28.10
CA ASN A 216 19.38 3.75 -27.12
C ASN A 216 18.12 2.96 -26.80
N HIS A 217 17.77 1.99 -27.64
CA HIS A 217 16.69 1.06 -27.40
C HIS A 217 17.13 -0.04 -26.41
N THR A 218 17.35 0.32 -25.15
CA THR A 218 17.72 -0.65 -24.12
C THR A 218 16.48 -1.42 -23.67
N THR A 219 16.40 -2.68 -24.10
CA THR A 219 15.39 -3.64 -23.64
C THR A 219 16.00 -4.54 -22.57
N PHE A 220 15.20 -4.88 -21.56
CA PHE A 220 15.57 -5.77 -20.47
C PHE A 220 14.75 -7.05 -20.57
N GLN A 221 15.41 -8.20 -20.40
CA GLN A 221 14.75 -9.49 -20.21
C GLN A 221 14.75 -9.80 -18.72
N ILE A 222 13.58 -9.79 -18.08
CA ILE A 222 13.46 -9.84 -16.63
C ILE A 222 12.54 -10.98 -16.20
N ARG A 223 12.77 -11.52 -14.99
CA ARG A 223 11.77 -12.35 -14.33
C ARG A 223 10.79 -11.45 -13.57
N THR A 224 9.48 -11.66 -13.78
CA THR A 224 8.43 -10.86 -13.14
C THR A 224 7.43 -11.74 -12.41
N HIS A 225 6.91 -11.23 -11.29
CA HIS A 225 5.81 -11.83 -10.52
C HIS A 225 4.43 -11.31 -10.95
N LEU A 226 4.36 -10.40 -11.92
CA LEU A 226 3.14 -9.68 -12.32
C LEU A 226 2.49 -10.24 -13.59
N SER A 227 2.79 -11.48 -13.99
CA SER A 227 2.36 -12.02 -15.30
C SER A 227 0.85 -12.23 -15.43
N ARG A 228 0.12 -12.40 -14.32
CA ARG A 228 -1.36 -12.48 -14.33
C ARG A 228 -2.02 -11.14 -14.63
N ILE A 229 -1.33 -10.01 -14.43
CA ILE A 229 -1.93 -8.66 -14.57
C ILE A 229 -1.35 -7.85 -15.73
N LEU A 230 -0.10 -8.14 -16.13
CA LEU A 230 0.56 -7.48 -17.25
C LEU A 230 0.25 -8.20 -18.57
N LYS A 231 0.19 -7.41 -19.64
CA LYS A 231 0.09 -7.81 -21.03
C LYS A 231 1.07 -6.96 -21.86
N PRO A 232 1.50 -7.44 -23.04
CA PRO A 232 2.24 -6.59 -23.98
C PRO A 232 1.47 -5.29 -24.28
N GLY A 233 2.17 -4.16 -24.26
CA GLY A 233 1.62 -2.81 -24.38
C GLY A 233 1.22 -2.15 -23.05
N ASP A 234 1.17 -2.89 -21.95
CA ASP A 234 0.92 -2.29 -20.63
C ASP A 234 2.12 -1.48 -20.13
N HIS A 235 1.82 -0.52 -19.27
CA HIS A 235 2.83 0.24 -18.53
C HIS A 235 2.90 -0.24 -17.07
N ALA A 236 4.11 -0.28 -16.52
CA ALA A 236 4.40 -0.71 -15.17
C ALA A 236 5.45 0.20 -14.51
N LEU A 237 5.36 0.33 -13.19
CA LEU A 237 6.39 0.97 -12.38
C LEU A 237 7.33 -0.08 -11.82
N GLY A 238 8.64 0.17 -11.89
CA GLY A 238 9.68 -0.70 -11.36
C GLY A 238 10.89 0.07 -10.85
N TYR A 239 11.80 -0.61 -10.17
CA TYR A 239 13.08 -0.02 -9.75
C TYR A 239 14.22 -0.50 -10.66
N ASP A 240 15.06 0.45 -11.10
CA ASP A 240 16.37 0.16 -11.69
C ASP A 240 17.30 -0.33 -10.56
N LEU A 241 17.84 -1.54 -10.68
CA LEU A 241 18.87 -2.02 -9.77
C LEU A 241 20.25 -1.50 -10.21
N PRO A 242 21.15 -1.11 -9.28
CA PRO A 242 22.50 -0.66 -9.62
C PRO A 242 23.30 -1.71 -10.39
N GLU A 243 23.12 -2.97 -10.01
CA GLU A 243 23.76 -4.13 -10.61
C GLU A 243 22.67 -5.19 -10.82
N GLY A 244 22.08 -5.21 -12.01
CA GLY A 244 21.12 -6.24 -12.40
C GLY A 244 19.92 -5.72 -13.19
N ASP A 245 18.99 -6.64 -13.41
CA ASP A 245 17.75 -6.37 -14.13
C ASP A 245 16.73 -5.61 -13.26
N PRO A 246 15.90 -4.75 -13.87
CA PRO A 246 14.89 -4.01 -13.13
C PRO A 246 13.81 -4.94 -12.56
N ILE A 247 13.26 -4.56 -11.41
CA ILE A 247 12.14 -5.28 -10.77
C ILE A 247 10.87 -4.46 -10.89
N LEU A 248 9.88 -4.99 -11.61
CA LEU A 248 8.55 -4.38 -11.68
C LEU A 248 7.81 -4.55 -10.36
N ILE A 249 7.16 -3.48 -9.89
CA ILE A 249 6.46 -3.43 -8.60
C ILE A 249 4.94 -3.42 -8.79
N THR A 250 4.44 -2.62 -9.75
CA THR A 250 3.01 -2.52 -10.01
C THR A 250 2.70 -2.15 -11.44
N LYS A 251 1.56 -2.62 -11.95
CA LYS A 251 0.97 -2.14 -13.20
C LYS A 251 0.38 -0.74 -12.99
N ILE A 252 0.52 0.13 -13.99
CA ILE A 252 -0.15 1.43 -14.02
C ILE A 252 -1.59 1.21 -14.51
N SER A 253 -2.57 1.56 -13.67
CA SER A 253 -3.98 1.23 -13.91
C SER A 253 -4.80 2.35 -14.56
N PHE A 254 -4.18 3.49 -14.90
CA PHE A 254 -4.94 4.68 -15.29
C PHE A 254 -4.31 5.39 -16.50
N ALA A 255 -4.87 5.10 -17.67
CA ALA A 255 -4.68 5.89 -18.88
C ALA A 255 -5.82 6.91 -18.97
N LYS A 256 -5.50 8.21 -18.96
CA LYS A 256 -6.42 9.21 -19.54
C LYS A 256 -5.91 9.45 -20.96
N GLU A 257 -6.78 9.26 -21.94
CA GLU A 257 -6.47 9.70 -23.31
C GLU A 257 -6.64 11.21 -23.38
N GLU A 258 -5.55 11.93 -23.62
CA GLU A 258 -5.58 13.33 -24.04
C GLU A 258 -4.92 13.43 -25.42
N ASN A 259 -5.66 13.98 -26.39
CA ASN A 259 -5.18 14.17 -27.76
C ASN A 259 -4.62 12.90 -28.44
N GLY A 260 -5.21 11.73 -28.17
CA GLY A 260 -4.78 10.45 -28.74
C GLY A 260 -3.48 9.90 -28.15
N ARG A 261 -2.95 10.50 -27.08
CA ARG A 261 -1.88 9.94 -26.26
C ARG A 261 -2.44 9.43 -24.94
N VAL A 262 -2.08 8.21 -24.58
CA VAL A 262 -2.30 7.67 -23.24
C VAL A 262 -1.36 8.41 -22.30
N ILE A 263 -1.91 9.25 -21.41
CA ILE A 263 -1.17 9.88 -20.34
C ILE A 263 -1.38 9.05 -19.08
N PRO A 264 -0.31 8.64 -18.36
CA PRO A 264 -0.47 8.07 -17.03
C PRO A 264 -1.15 9.11 -16.15
N VAL A 265 -2.34 8.80 -15.64
CA VAL A 265 -2.96 9.63 -14.61
C VAL A 265 -2.05 9.53 -13.40
N GLN A 266 -1.46 10.66 -13.01
CA GLN A 266 -0.68 10.77 -11.79
C GLN A 266 -1.45 10.08 -10.66
N ASP A 267 -0.83 9.05 -10.05
CA ASP A 267 -1.52 8.12 -9.15
C ASP A 267 -2.52 8.88 -8.29
N LYS A 268 -3.81 8.58 -8.41
CA LYS A 268 -4.86 9.27 -7.63
C LYS A 268 -4.49 9.31 -6.14
N TRP A 269 -3.90 8.23 -5.65
CA TRP A 269 -3.33 8.11 -4.31
C TRP A 269 -2.27 9.18 -3.98
N GLU A 270 -1.39 9.51 -4.93
CA GLU A 270 -0.39 10.56 -4.76
C GLU A 270 -1.03 11.94 -4.66
N SER A 271 -2.00 12.23 -5.52
CA SER A 271 -2.74 13.49 -5.46
C SER A 271 -3.52 13.62 -4.15
N ASP A 272 -4.18 12.54 -3.72
CA ASP A 272 -4.93 12.50 -2.47
C ASP A 272 -4.00 12.59 -1.24
N TYR A 273 -2.80 12.00 -1.31
CA TYR A 273 -1.79 12.07 -0.27
C TYR A 273 -1.17 13.47 -0.14
N GLN A 274 -0.83 14.11 -1.26
CA GLN A 274 -0.34 15.50 -1.27
C GLN A 274 -1.41 16.46 -0.77
N LEU A 275 -2.69 16.20 -1.10
CA LEU A 275 -3.82 16.94 -0.53
C LEU A 275 -3.92 16.72 0.98
N PHE A 276 -3.78 15.50 1.47
CA PHE A 276 -3.75 15.20 2.91
C PHE A 276 -2.61 15.91 3.64
N LEU A 277 -1.39 15.91 3.08
CA LEU A 277 -0.26 16.64 3.67
C LEU A 277 -0.53 18.15 3.72
N LYS A 278 -1.13 18.69 2.67
CA LYS A 278 -1.54 20.10 2.61
C LYS A 278 -2.60 20.42 3.66
N ASP A 279 -3.60 19.55 3.82
CA ASP A 279 -4.66 19.72 4.82
C ASP A 279 -4.09 19.62 6.25
N LEU A 280 -3.18 18.67 6.51
CA LEU A 280 -2.43 18.57 7.77
C LEU A 280 -1.67 19.86 8.11
N GLN A 281 -1.05 20.49 7.11
CA GLN A 281 -0.30 21.73 7.28
C GLN A 281 -1.20 22.95 7.48
N GLN A 282 -2.39 22.98 6.87
CA GLN A 282 -3.31 24.12 6.90
C GLN A 282 -4.23 24.11 8.13
N ASP A 283 -4.94 23.00 8.35
CA ASP A 283 -5.76 22.78 9.54
C ASP A 283 -5.97 21.27 9.78
N PRO A 284 -5.29 20.69 10.78
CA PRO A 284 -5.43 19.28 11.15
C PRO A 284 -6.86 18.83 11.48
N LYS A 285 -7.79 19.75 11.76
CA LYS A 285 -9.21 19.44 12.02
C LYS A 285 -10.00 19.15 10.74
N LEU A 286 -9.59 19.71 9.60
CA LEU A 286 -10.25 19.47 8.29
C LEU A 286 -10.19 18.01 7.84
N LEU A 287 -9.22 17.27 8.38
CA LEU A 287 -8.95 15.86 8.12
C LEU A 287 -10.09 14.93 8.57
N PHE A 288 -10.86 15.37 9.57
CA PHE A 288 -11.92 14.57 10.20
C PHE A 288 -13.31 15.18 10.08
N ASP A 289 -13.42 16.37 9.48
CA ASP A 289 -14.69 17.10 9.27
C ASP A 289 -15.30 16.81 7.88
N ARG A 290 -14.63 15.99 7.06
CA ARG A 290 -15.13 15.59 5.74
C ARG A 290 -16.28 14.58 5.89
N ASN A 291 -17.51 15.09 5.83
CA ASN A 291 -18.70 14.28 5.57
C ASN A 291 -18.50 13.49 4.26
N PRO A 292 -18.76 12.16 4.24
CA PRO A 292 -18.51 11.31 3.07
C PRO A 292 -19.37 11.65 1.84
N THR A 293 -20.29 12.61 1.94
CA THR A 293 -21.22 13.00 0.88
C THR A 293 -20.71 14.09 -0.07
N ASN A 294 -19.56 14.74 0.20
CA ASN A 294 -19.07 15.87 -0.60
C ASN A 294 -17.85 15.55 -1.49
N CYS A 295 -17.62 14.29 -1.84
CA CYS A 295 -16.72 13.92 -2.93
C CYS A 295 -17.48 13.81 -4.27
N HIS A 296 -18.11 14.90 -4.69
CA HIS A 296 -18.52 15.09 -6.09
C HIS A 296 -18.01 16.46 -6.55
N PRO A 297 -17.28 16.56 -7.68
CA PRO A 297 -17.07 17.85 -8.31
C PRO A 297 -18.42 18.36 -8.79
N SER A 298 -18.74 19.60 -8.40
CA SER A 298 -19.93 20.33 -8.81
C SER A 298 -20.04 20.42 -10.33
N GLY A 299 -20.92 19.60 -10.91
CA GLY A 299 -21.49 19.75 -12.25
C GLY A 299 -23.02 19.86 -12.15
N PRO A 300 -23.72 20.40 -13.18
CA PRO A 300 -25.13 20.76 -13.08
C PRO A 300 -26.04 19.52 -12.93
N PRO A 301 -27.25 19.68 -12.36
CA PRO A 301 -28.03 18.56 -11.86
C PRO A 301 -28.68 17.78 -13.00
N ILE A 302 -28.34 16.49 -13.12
CA ILE A 302 -29.08 15.55 -13.97
C ILE A 302 -30.15 14.86 -13.11
N ARG A 303 -31.39 14.92 -13.61
CA ARG A 303 -32.64 14.43 -13.00
C ARG A 303 -32.66 12.91 -12.76
N SER A 304 -33.11 12.51 -11.56
CA SER A 304 -33.81 11.24 -11.20
C SER A 304 -33.04 9.91 -11.32
N PRO A 305 -33.45 8.85 -10.57
CA PRO A 305 -32.55 7.85 -10.05
C PRO A 305 -32.38 6.65 -11.01
N PHE A 306 -31.14 6.33 -11.37
CA PHE A 306 -30.85 5.05 -12.01
C PHE A 306 -30.84 3.94 -10.95
N ARG A 307 -31.92 3.15 -10.93
CA ARG A 307 -31.91 1.79 -10.36
C ARG A 307 -30.93 0.93 -11.18
N ARG A 308 -30.16 0.08 -10.50
CA ARG A 308 -29.38 -0.99 -11.16
C ARG A 308 -30.35 -1.91 -11.91
N PRO A 309 -30.11 -2.23 -13.19
CA PRO A 309 -30.72 -3.41 -13.78
C PRO A 309 -30.05 -4.64 -13.14
N PHE A 310 -30.85 -5.41 -12.41
CA PHE A 310 -30.55 -6.78 -12.05
C PHE A 310 -30.82 -7.63 -13.30
N TYR A 311 -29.82 -8.37 -13.78
CA TYR A 311 -30.04 -9.52 -14.64
C TYR A 311 -29.52 -10.75 -13.88
N PRO A 312 -30.38 -11.75 -13.57
CA PRO A 312 -29.94 -13.05 -13.09
C PRO A 312 -29.13 -13.79 -14.16
N LEU A 313 -28.14 -14.56 -13.72
CA LEU A 313 -27.12 -15.21 -14.55
C LEU A 313 -27.63 -16.49 -15.27
N GLU A 314 -28.91 -16.56 -15.60
CA GLU A 314 -29.57 -17.78 -16.08
C GLU A 314 -30.04 -17.69 -17.56
N ASP A 315 -29.98 -16.52 -18.20
CA ASP A 315 -30.43 -16.31 -19.60
C ASP A 315 -29.27 -16.15 -20.62
N LEU A 316 -28.10 -16.76 -20.39
CA LEU A 316 -26.99 -16.75 -21.36
C LEU A 316 -26.55 -18.15 -21.83
N LEU A 317 -27.48 -19.10 -21.77
CA LEU A 317 -27.39 -20.40 -22.43
C LEU A 317 -28.71 -20.69 -23.14
N ASP A 318 -28.91 -20.06 -24.30
CA ASP A 318 -29.68 -20.56 -25.44
C ASP A 318 -29.65 -19.50 -26.55
N GLY A 319 -28.95 -19.81 -27.65
CA GLY A 319 -28.94 -19.03 -28.91
C GLY A 319 -27.60 -18.50 -29.34
#